data_AF-A0A9E2FBM9-F1
#
_entry.id   AF-A0A9E2FBM9-F1
#
_cell.length_a   1.000
_cell.length_b   1.000
_cell.length_c   1.000
_cell.angle_alpha   90.00
_cell.angle_beta   90.00
_cell.angle_gamma   90.00
#
_symmetry.space_group_name_H-M   'P 1'
#
loop_
_entity.id
_entity.type
_entity.pdbx_description
1 polymer ?
#
loop_
_entity_poly.entity_id
_entity_poly.type
_entity_poly.pdbx_seq_one_letter_code
_entity_poly.pdbx_strand_id
1 'polypeptide(L)'
;MHPKALLEACSELVRLTLKFDHPADAIVSRFFRDHRGLGPRERATMAETVYTVLRKKLLFDHYAPSGSGPKERRLAILGFYGPGDFLRSALTEQEVNWLDQCEKVNEADLMERHRHNLPEWLVQPLKDQLGNEFWPLVESLNRGAGLDLRVNDFKAKRADVQKELAKAGIKAVPTPFSPWGLRIAGKPALNKMEAFTRGDFEVQDEGSQLLAMLLDAKRGEMVVDFCAGAGGKTLAIGAAMRSTGRLYAFDTSAGRLDSFKPRMARSGLSNVHPAAIAHERDDRVKRLSGKIDRVLVDAPCTGLGTLRRNPDLKWRQNLQSVQEMTVKQAAILQSAARLLKSGGRLVYATCSVLPQENEAIAEAFSAANPDFTSLDTGEILASLKVEGAASLCSGGENGQKYLRLWPHRHQTDGFFAAVWQKA
;
A
#
# COMPACT_ATOMS: atom_id res chain seq x y z
N MET A 1 -10.81 -24.39 17.79
CA MET A 1 -10.55 -23.83 19.13
C MET A 1 -11.87 -23.50 19.83
N HIS A 2 -11.94 -23.67 21.15
CA HIS A 2 -13.11 -23.29 21.94
C HIS A 2 -13.37 -21.77 21.84
N PRO A 3 -14.62 -21.29 21.72
CA PRO A 3 -14.94 -19.87 21.56
C PRO A 3 -14.22 -18.93 22.54
N LYS A 4 -14.27 -19.27 23.84
CA LYS A 4 -13.58 -18.53 24.91
C LYS A 4 -12.08 -18.38 24.67
N ALA A 5 -11.39 -19.47 24.29
CA ALA A 5 -9.96 -19.44 24.04
C ALA A 5 -9.59 -18.57 22.83
N LEU A 6 -10.43 -18.59 21.78
CA LEU A 6 -10.21 -17.75 20.60
C LEU A 6 -10.40 -16.27 20.93
N LEU A 7 -11.42 -15.92 21.71
CA LEU A 7 -11.64 -14.54 22.15
C LEU A 7 -10.51 -14.01 23.04
N GLU A 8 -9.99 -14.83 23.95
CA GLU A 8 -8.81 -14.47 24.76
C GLU A 8 -7.58 -14.24 23.87
N ALA A 9 -7.35 -15.11 22.89
CA ALA A 9 -6.25 -14.94 21.93
C ALA A 9 -6.41 -13.67 21.08
N CYS A 10 -7.64 -13.33 20.66
CA CYS A 10 -7.94 -12.05 20.02
C CYS A 10 -7.64 -10.87 20.95
N SER A 11 -8.04 -10.94 22.22
CA SER A 11 -7.84 -9.88 23.22
C SER A 11 -6.35 -9.61 23.44
N GLU A 12 -5.55 -10.67 23.56
CA GLU A 12 -4.10 -10.54 23.68
C GLU A 12 -3.46 -9.93 22.42
N LEU A 13 -3.88 -10.37 21.24
CA LEU A 13 -3.34 -9.81 19.99
C LEU A 13 -3.74 -8.34 19.81
N VAL A 14 -4.97 -7.96 20.17
CA VAL A 14 -5.42 -6.56 20.23
C VAL A 14 -4.52 -5.76 21.18
N ARG A 15 -4.25 -6.27 22.39
CA ARG A 15 -3.35 -5.63 23.35
C ARG A 15 -1.96 -5.37 22.79
N LEU A 16 -1.38 -6.33 22.08
CA LEU A 16 -0.06 -6.19 21.48
C LEU A 16 -0.06 -5.15 20.36
N THR A 17 -1.09 -5.14 19.51
CA THR A 17 -1.17 -4.21 18.36
C THR A 17 -1.48 -2.77 18.74
N LEU A 18 -2.22 -2.53 19.83
CA LEU A 18 -2.54 -1.17 20.30
C LEU A 18 -1.37 -0.42 20.95
N LYS A 19 -0.21 -1.06 21.11
CA LYS A 19 1.02 -0.39 21.55
C LYS A 19 1.63 0.50 20.48
N PHE A 20 1.38 0.20 19.20
CA PHE A 20 1.87 0.98 18.05
C PHE A 20 3.40 1.04 17.87
N ASP A 21 4.18 0.31 18.68
CA ASP A 21 5.65 0.21 18.59
C ASP A 21 6.14 -0.38 17.26
N HIS A 22 5.35 -1.26 16.66
CA HIS A 22 5.67 -1.97 15.43
C HIS A 22 4.46 -2.03 14.48
N PRO A 23 4.68 -2.24 13.17
CA PRO A 23 3.60 -2.50 12.23
C PRO A 23 2.69 -3.64 12.67
N ALA A 24 1.38 -3.45 12.54
CA ALA A 24 0.38 -4.45 12.96
C ALA A 24 0.58 -5.80 12.25
N ASP A 25 0.91 -5.81 10.95
CA ASP A 25 1.17 -7.03 10.19
C ASP A 25 2.38 -7.82 10.73
N ALA A 26 3.43 -7.12 11.18
CA ALA A 26 4.60 -7.73 11.80
C ALA A 26 4.26 -8.36 13.16
N ILE A 27 3.45 -7.67 13.98
CA ILE A 27 2.97 -8.19 15.27
C ILE A 27 2.10 -9.43 15.07
N VAL A 28 1.10 -9.36 14.17
CA VAL A 28 0.23 -10.49 13.81
C VAL A 28 1.04 -11.68 13.30
N SER A 29 1.99 -11.42 12.39
CA SER A 29 2.85 -12.47 11.84
C SER A 29 3.73 -13.13 12.91
N ARG A 30 4.31 -12.33 13.82
CA ARG A 30 5.08 -12.86 14.95
C ARG A 30 4.20 -13.70 15.87
N PHE A 31 3.03 -13.19 16.25
CA PHE A 31 2.09 -13.91 17.09
C PHE A 31 1.72 -15.28 16.52
N PHE A 32 1.44 -15.38 15.21
CA PHE A 32 1.14 -16.66 14.56
C PHE A 32 2.33 -17.61 14.43
N ARG A 33 3.57 -17.10 14.41
CA ARG A 33 4.77 -17.95 14.48
C ARG A 33 4.96 -18.55 15.86
N ASP A 34 4.64 -17.78 16.90
CA ASP A 34 4.73 -18.21 18.29
C ASP A 34 3.58 -19.18 18.65
N HIS A 35 2.43 -19.08 17.96
CA HIS A 35 1.25 -19.92 18.15
C HIS A 35 1.00 -20.87 16.96
N ARG A 36 1.92 -21.81 16.72
CA ARG A 36 1.87 -22.71 15.54
C ARG A 36 0.62 -23.59 15.49
N GLY A 37 0.00 -23.89 16.63
CA GLY A 37 -1.22 -24.70 16.73
C GLY A 37 -2.48 -24.05 16.15
N LEU A 38 -2.45 -22.74 15.84
CA LEU A 38 -3.60 -22.05 15.25
C LEU A 38 -3.84 -22.47 13.79
N GLY A 39 -5.06 -22.94 13.51
CA GLY A 39 -5.51 -23.28 12.16
C GLY A 39 -5.80 -22.05 11.30
N PRO A 40 -5.99 -22.22 9.97
CA PRO A 40 -6.21 -21.10 9.04
C PRO A 40 -7.43 -20.23 9.38
N ARG A 41 -8.53 -20.85 9.83
CA ARG A 41 -9.75 -20.13 10.21
C ARG A 41 -9.54 -19.25 11.46
N GLU A 42 -8.85 -19.79 12.46
CA GLU A 42 -8.56 -19.07 13.71
C GLU A 42 -7.64 -17.87 13.43
N ARG A 43 -6.59 -18.07 12.62
CA ARG A 43 -5.71 -16.98 12.18
C ARG A 43 -6.47 -15.90 11.42
N ALA A 44 -7.41 -16.28 10.56
CA ALA A 44 -8.25 -15.32 9.83
C ALA A 44 -9.13 -14.50 10.80
N THR A 45 -9.84 -15.15 11.73
CA THR A 45 -10.61 -14.47 12.77
C THR A 45 -9.75 -13.51 13.58
N MET A 46 -8.62 -13.97 14.11
CA MET A 46 -7.73 -13.13 14.92
C MET A 46 -7.19 -11.92 14.16
N ALA A 47 -6.72 -12.12 12.92
CA ALA A 47 -6.20 -11.03 12.10
C ALA A 47 -7.31 -10.01 11.77
N GLU A 48 -8.45 -10.46 11.26
CA GLU A 48 -9.55 -9.56 10.90
C GLU A 48 -10.15 -8.85 12.12
N THR A 49 -10.17 -9.47 13.29
CA THR A 49 -10.57 -8.81 14.53
C THR A 49 -9.67 -7.63 14.86
N VAL A 50 -8.36 -7.85 14.86
CA VAL A 50 -7.37 -6.80 15.10
C VAL A 50 -7.48 -5.67 14.09
N TYR A 51 -7.57 -6.00 12.79
CA TYR A 51 -7.70 -4.97 11.76
C TYR A 51 -9.04 -4.22 11.86
N THR A 52 -10.12 -4.86 12.30
CA THR A 52 -11.40 -4.20 12.57
C THR A 52 -11.28 -3.23 13.73
N VAL A 53 -10.65 -3.65 14.84
CA VAL A 53 -10.38 -2.77 15.99
C VAL A 53 -9.55 -1.55 15.58
N LEU A 54 -8.50 -1.74 14.78
CA LEU A 54 -7.65 -0.64 14.30
C LEU A 54 -8.41 0.33 13.38
N ARG A 55 -9.30 -0.20 12.52
CA ARG A 55 -10.13 0.63 11.63
C ARG A 55 -11.14 1.45 12.43
N LYS A 56 -11.87 0.81 13.35
CA LYS A 56 -12.97 1.39 14.14
C LYS A 56 -12.54 1.84 15.55
N LYS A 57 -11.27 2.19 15.72
CA LYS A 57 -10.67 2.41 17.05
C LYS A 57 -11.41 3.47 17.87
N LEU A 58 -11.75 4.63 17.29
CA LEU A 58 -12.41 5.71 18.03
C LEU A 58 -13.84 5.33 18.41
N LEU A 59 -14.57 4.67 17.51
CA LEU A 59 -15.89 4.13 17.79
C LEU A 59 -15.85 3.15 18.96
N PHE A 60 -14.92 2.20 18.92
CA PHE A 60 -14.83 1.18 19.96
C PHE A 60 -14.29 1.75 21.27
N ASP A 61 -13.38 2.73 21.23
CA ASP A 61 -12.96 3.49 22.41
C ASP A 61 -14.11 4.28 23.04
N HIS A 62 -15.11 4.70 22.25
CA HIS A 62 -16.32 5.37 22.75
C HIS A 62 -17.27 4.39 23.46
N TYR A 63 -17.42 3.17 22.95
CA TYR A 63 -18.28 2.14 23.56
C TYR A 63 -17.63 1.39 24.73
N ALA A 64 -16.32 1.17 24.70
CA ALA A 64 -15.63 0.36 25.69
C ALA A 64 -15.88 0.78 27.16
N PRO A 65 -15.93 2.07 27.54
CA PRO A 65 -16.09 2.47 28.93
C PRO A 65 -17.38 1.99 29.60
N SER A 66 -18.47 1.75 28.86
CA SER A 66 -19.74 1.27 29.43
C SER A 66 -19.79 -0.25 29.69
N GLY A 67 -18.82 -1.01 29.16
CA GLY A 67 -18.70 -2.44 29.41
C GLY A 67 -17.82 -2.77 30.62
N SER A 68 -17.82 -4.04 31.07
CA SER A 68 -16.96 -4.52 32.15
C SER A 68 -15.70 -5.24 31.63
N GLY A 69 -14.71 -5.43 32.51
CA GLY A 69 -13.47 -6.14 32.21
C GLY A 69 -12.37 -5.32 31.51
N PRO A 70 -11.26 -5.97 31.10
CA PRO A 70 -10.15 -5.31 30.42
C PRO A 70 -10.58 -4.60 29.14
N LYS A 71 -9.94 -3.47 28.82
CA LYS A 71 -10.25 -2.67 27.63
C LYS A 71 -10.09 -3.50 26.35
N GLU A 72 -9.01 -4.25 26.24
CA GLU A 72 -8.63 -5.00 25.05
C GLU A 72 -9.58 -6.15 24.77
N ARG A 73 -10.14 -6.76 25.82
CA ARG A 73 -11.21 -7.75 25.69
C ARG A 73 -12.48 -7.12 25.14
N ARG A 74 -12.91 -5.97 25.67
CA ARG A 74 -14.06 -5.21 25.15
C ARG A 74 -13.87 -4.83 23.68
N LEU A 75 -12.67 -4.36 23.30
CA LEU A 75 -12.35 -4.06 21.91
C LEU A 75 -12.37 -5.32 21.02
N ALA A 76 -11.84 -6.44 21.50
CA ALA A 76 -11.88 -7.71 20.78
C ALA A 76 -13.31 -8.25 20.60
N ILE A 77 -14.20 -8.04 21.58
CA ILE A 77 -15.64 -8.35 21.47
C ILE A 77 -16.28 -7.51 20.37
N LEU A 78 -16.12 -6.17 20.43
CA LEU A 78 -16.70 -5.25 19.45
C LEU A 78 -16.18 -5.47 18.02
N GLY A 79 -14.92 -5.87 17.89
CA GLY A 79 -14.27 -6.13 16.60
C GLY A 79 -14.29 -7.59 16.14
N PHE A 80 -14.94 -8.51 16.85
CA PHE A 80 -14.80 -9.94 16.59
C PHE A 80 -15.21 -10.32 15.15
N TYR A 81 -14.37 -11.09 14.45
CA TYR A 81 -14.65 -11.54 13.08
C TYR A 81 -15.05 -13.02 13.07
N GLY A 82 -16.36 -13.26 13.05
CA GLY A 82 -16.93 -14.61 13.00
C GLY A 82 -18.44 -14.59 13.25
N PRO A 83 -19.08 -15.78 13.33
CA PRO A 83 -20.49 -15.88 13.63
C PRO A 83 -20.84 -15.28 15.00
N GLY A 84 -21.93 -14.51 15.08
CA GLY A 84 -22.39 -13.88 16.33
C GLY A 84 -22.65 -14.90 17.45
N ASP A 85 -23.34 -16.00 17.13
CA ASP A 85 -23.63 -17.06 18.12
C ASP A 85 -22.36 -17.71 18.67
N PHE A 86 -21.32 -17.85 17.83
CA PHE A 86 -20.02 -18.35 18.26
C PHE A 86 -19.39 -17.39 19.27
N LEU A 87 -19.37 -16.09 18.99
CA LEU A 87 -18.90 -15.08 19.94
C LEU A 87 -19.71 -15.11 21.23
N ARG A 88 -21.04 -15.07 21.15
CA ARG A 88 -21.95 -15.01 22.30
C ARG A 88 -21.78 -16.19 23.25
N SER A 89 -21.45 -17.38 22.72
CA SER A 89 -21.10 -18.56 23.55
C SER A 89 -19.80 -18.40 24.37
N ALA A 90 -18.96 -17.40 24.06
CA ALA A 90 -17.74 -17.05 24.78
C ALA A 90 -17.93 -15.90 25.80
N LEU A 91 -19.10 -15.27 25.82
CA LEU A 91 -19.40 -14.07 26.61
C LEU A 91 -20.14 -14.42 27.90
N THR A 92 -19.97 -13.56 28.91
CA THR A 92 -20.85 -13.53 30.07
C THR A 92 -22.18 -12.85 29.74
N GLU A 93 -23.22 -13.06 30.55
CA GLU A 93 -24.51 -12.38 30.37
C GLU A 93 -24.38 -10.84 30.37
N GLN A 94 -23.50 -10.30 31.21
CA GLN A 94 -23.20 -8.87 31.24
C GLN A 94 -22.60 -8.38 29.92
N GLU A 95 -21.65 -9.13 29.34
CA GLU A 95 -21.02 -8.79 28.06
C GLU A 95 -22.00 -8.91 26.89
N VAL A 96 -22.91 -9.90 26.92
CA VAL A 96 -23.99 -10.02 25.92
C VAL A 96 -24.92 -8.82 25.97
N ASN A 97 -25.41 -8.46 27.15
CA ASN A 97 -26.30 -7.30 27.34
C ASN A 97 -25.62 -5.99 26.91
N TRP A 98 -24.33 -5.83 27.20
CA TRP A 98 -23.54 -4.68 26.78
C TRP A 98 -23.36 -4.63 25.25
N LEU A 99 -23.00 -5.75 24.61
CA LEU A 99 -22.86 -5.83 23.16
C LEU A 99 -24.18 -5.49 22.45
N ASP A 100 -25.30 -6.00 22.96
CA ASP A 100 -26.64 -5.71 22.42
C ASP A 100 -27.02 -4.23 22.55
N GLN A 101 -26.58 -3.55 23.61
CA GLN A 101 -26.76 -2.10 23.76
C GLN A 101 -25.92 -1.33 22.73
N CYS A 102 -24.67 -1.74 22.51
CA CYS A 102 -23.81 -1.13 21.50
C CYS A 102 -24.36 -1.31 20.08
N GLU A 103 -24.86 -2.50 19.73
CA GLU A 103 -25.45 -2.79 18.41
C GLU A 103 -26.74 -2.01 18.12
N LYS A 104 -27.45 -1.53 19.15
CA LYS A 104 -28.65 -0.70 19.02
C LYS A 104 -28.35 0.79 18.81
N VAL A 105 -27.11 1.23 19.01
CA VAL A 105 -26.74 2.63 18.81
C VAL A 105 -26.78 2.95 17.32
N ASN A 106 -27.56 3.96 16.95
CA ASN A 106 -27.56 4.49 15.60
C ASN A 106 -26.27 5.29 15.34
N GLU A 107 -25.43 4.80 14.43
CA GLU A 107 -24.15 5.46 14.10
C GLU A 107 -24.32 6.91 13.61
N ALA A 108 -25.50 7.28 13.08
CA ALA A 108 -25.77 8.65 12.63
C ALA A 108 -25.86 9.66 13.79
N ASP A 109 -26.21 9.21 14.99
CA ASP A 109 -26.35 10.05 16.19
C ASP A 109 -24.99 10.29 16.89
N LEU A 110 -23.94 9.61 16.43
CA LEU A 110 -22.59 9.78 16.96
C LEU A 110 -21.90 11.01 16.37
N MET A 111 -21.04 11.64 17.18
CA MET A 111 -20.11 12.66 16.69
C MET A 111 -19.26 12.13 15.53
N GLU A 112 -18.92 13.01 14.58
CA GLU A 112 -18.18 12.65 13.36
C GLU A 112 -16.92 11.83 13.65
N ARG A 113 -16.15 12.17 14.70
CA ARG A 113 -14.93 11.45 15.11
C ARG A 113 -15.10 9.95 15.31
N HIS A 114 -16.27 9.53 15.82
CA HIS A 114 -16.57 8.11 16.05
C HIS A 114 -17.04 7.43 14.76
N ARG A 115 -17.53 8.19 13.79
CA ARG A 115 -17.94 7.69 12.47
C ARG A 115 -16.73 7.53 11.56
N HIS A 116 -15.90 8.57 11.44
CA HIS A 116 -14.76 8.51 10.52
C HIS A 116 -13.55 7.73 11.03
N ASN A 117 -13.38 7.61 12.35
CA ASN A 117 -12.27 6.84 12.95
C ASN A 117 -10.88 7.26 12.43
N LEU A 118 -10.66 8.55 12.26
CA LEU A 118 -9.37 9.13 11.84
C LEU A 118 -8.83 10.00 12.98
N PRO A 119 -7.51 10.14 13.12
CA PRO A 119 -6.95 11.12 14.04
C PRO A 119 -7.23 12.55 13.54
N GLU A 120 -7.40 13.49 14.46
CA GLU A 120 -7.92 14.81 14.12
C GLU A 120 -6.99 15.63 13.22
N TRP A 121 -5.67 15.43 13.38
CA TRP A 121 -4.67 16.07 12.52
C TRP A 121 -4.79 15.67 11.05
N LEU A 122 -5.42 14.54 10.73
CA LEU A 122 -5.61 14.04 9.36
C LEU A 122 -6.96 14.47 8.77
N VAL A 123 -7.94 14.81 9.60
CA VAL A 123 -9.32 15.10 9.15
C VAL A 123 -9.38 16.36 8.32
N GLN A 124 -8.88 17.48 8.84
CA GLN A 124 -8.99 18.78 8.16
C GLN A 124 -8.26 18.77 6.80
N PRO A 125 -6.99 18.29 6.70
CA PRO A 125 -6.32 18.21 5.40
C PRO A 125 -7.05 17.35 4.37
N LEU A 126 -7.76 16.29 4.78
CA LEU A 126 -8.56 15.48 3.87
C LEU A 126 -9.86 16.16 3.48
N LYS A 127 -10.54 16.84 4.40
CA LYS A 127 -11.74 17.64 4.11
C LYS A 127 -11.42 18.78 3.14
N ASP A 128 -10.30 19.47 3.32
CA ASP A 128 -9.89 20.57 2.44
C ASP A 128 -9.63 20.09 1.01
N GLN A 129 -9.06 18.88 0.85
CA GLN A 129 -8.78 18.31 -0.46
C GLN A 129 -10.02 17.70 -1.15
N LEU A 130 -10.91 17.08 -0.39
CA LEU A 130 -11.97 16.22 -0.93
C LEU A 130 -13.37 16.84 -0.86
N GLY A 131 -13.58 17.81 0.03
CA GLY A 131 -14.90 18.38 0.31
C GLY A 131 -15.95 17.30 0.54
N ASN A 132 -16.95 17.24 -0.33
CA ASN A 132 -18.05 16.28 -0.28
C ASN A 132 -17.61 14.82 -0.43
N GLU A 133 -16.40 14.56 -0.93
CA GLU A 133 -15.87 13.20 -1.07
C GLU A 133 -15.13 12.67 0.16
N PHE A 134 -15.00 13.48 1.21
CA PHE A 134 -14.40 13.04 2.47
C PHE A 134 -15.11 11.79 3.04
N TRP A 135 -16.44 11.79 3.07
CA TRP A 135 -17.22 10.68 3.61
C TRP A 135 -17.14 9.40 2.74
N PRO A 136 -17.27 9.46 1.41
CA PRO A 136 -16.95 8.34 0.53
C PRO A 136 -15.55 7.74 0.75
N LEU A 137 -14.52 8.58 0.96
CA LEU A 137 -13.19 8.09 1.32
C LEU A 137 -13.23 7.34 2.66
N VAL A 138 -13.78 7.96 3.70
CA VAL A 138 -13.91 7.37 5.04
C VAL A 138 -14.57 6.00 5.01
N GLU A 139 -15.67 5.86 4.27
CA GLU A 139 -16.36 4.58 4.09
C GLU A 139 -15.46 3.52 3.46
N SER A 140 -14.66 3.91 2.45
CA SER A 140 -13.69 3.03 1.81
C SER A 140 -12.55 2.63 2.77
N LEU A 141 -12.03 3.57 3.57
CA LEU A 141 -10.97 3.32 4.55
C LEU A 141 -11.40 2.38 5.69
N ASN A 142 -12.69 2.36 6.02
CA ASN A 142 -13.26 1.47 7.02
C ASN A 142 -13.49 0.03 6.51
N ARG A 143 -13.18 -0.24 5.23
CA ARG A 143 -13.25 -1.57 4.62
C ARG A 143 -11.86 -2.12 4.32
N GLY A 144 -11.73 -3.44 4.27
CA GLY A 144 -10.51 -4.10 3.82
C GLY A 144 -10.30 -3.92 2.31
N ALA A 145 -9.06 -3.70 1.87
CA ALA A 145 -8.75 -3.64 0.45
C ALA A 145 -8.90 -5.02 -0.21
N GLY A 146 -9.28 -5.02 -1.49
CA GLY A 146 -9.19 -6.20 -2.35
C GLY A 146 -7.74 -6.64 -2.55
N LEU A 147 -7.54 -7.86 -3.05
CA LEU A 147 -6.22 -8.41 -3.32
C LEU A 147 -5.95 -8.34 -4.82
N ASP A 148 -4.96 -7.55 -5.20
CA ASP A 148 -4.55 -7.40 -6.60
C ASP A 148 -3.25 -8.17 -6.84
N LEU A 149 -3.21 -8.80 -8.01
CA LEU A 149 -2.07 -9.52 -8.55
C LEU A 149 -1.56 -8.76 -9.75
N ARG A 150 -0.24 -8.67 -9.89
CA ARG A 150 0.41 -8.26 -11.14
C ARG A 150 0.93 -9.50 -11.85
N VAL A 151 0.41 -9.75 -13.05
CA VAL A 151 0.93 -10.80 -13.93
C VAL A 151 2.33 -10.41 -14.42
N ASN A 152 3.23 -11.38 -14.43
CA ASN A 152 4.57 -11.22 -14.98
C ASN A 152 4.51 -11.37 -16.50
N ASP A 153 4.30 -10.25 -17.19
CA ASP A 153 4.13 -10.20 -18.66
C ASP A 153 5.38 -10.62 -19.46
N PHE A 154 6.51 -10.84 -18.77
CA PHE A 154 7.69 -11.50 -19.36
C PHE A 154 7.52 -13.02 -19.48
N LYS A 155 6.75 -13.65 -18.58
CA LYS A 155 6.62 -15.11 -18.47
C LYS A 155 5.25 -15.65 -18.86
N ALA A 156 4.19 -14.90 -18.59
CA ALA A 156 2.82 -15.38 -18.71
C ALA A 156 1.89 -14.29 -19.25
N LYS A 157 0.79 -14.71 -19.89
CA LYS A 157 -0.28 -13.80 -20.32
C LYS A 157 -1.35 -13.69 -19.23
N ARG A 158 -1.95 -12.50 -19.09
CA ARG A 158 -2.99 -12.23 -18.08
C ARG A 158 -4.15 -13.24 -18.12
N ALA A 159 -4.63 -13.57 -19.32
CA ALA A 159 -5.73 -14.50 -19.51
C ALA A 159 -5.39 -15.94 -19.08
N ASP A 160 -4.14 -16.37 -19.22
CA ASP A 160 -3.72 -17.73 -18.86
C ASP A 160 -3.61 -17.87 -17.33
N VAL A 161 -3.05 -16.87 -16.65
CA VAL A 161 -3.03 -16.80 -15.18
C VAL A 161 -4.45 -16.78 -14.61
N GLN A 162 -5.36 -16.02 -15.23
CA GLN A 162 -6.77 -15.98 -14.83
C GLN A 162 -7.45 -17.36 -14.92
N LYS A 163 -7.17 -18.12 -16.00
CA LYS A 163 -7.70 -19.49 -16.15
C LYS A 163 -7.13 -20.44 -15.09
N GLU A 164 -5.85 -20.32 -14.75
CA GLU A 164 -5.24 -21.15 -13.71
C GLU A 164 -5.81 -20.86 -12.32
N LEU A 165 -6.04 -19.57 -12.00
CA LEU A 165 -6.73 -19.16 -10.78
C LEU A 165 -8.15 -19.76 -10.72
N ALA A 166 -8.89 -19.70 -11.83
CA ALA A 166 -10.24 -20.26 -11.90
C ALA A 166 -10.26 -21.78 -11.67
N LYS A 167 -9.29 -22.52 -12.23
CA LYS A 167 -9.13 -23.97 -11.98
C LYS A 167 -8.86 -24.29 -10.51
N ALA A 168 -8.20 -23.39 -9.79
CA ALA A 168 -7.97 -23.48 -8.34
C ALA A 168 -9.17 -22.99 -7.49
N GLY A 169 -10.32 -22.70 -8.12
CA GLY A 169 -11.50 -22.17 -7.44
C GLY A 169 -11.39 -20.70 -7.03
N ILE A 170 -10.40 -19.97 -7.53
CA ILE A 170 -10.18 -18.55 -7.23
C ILE A 170 -10.73 -17.72 -8.38
N LYS A 171 -11.88 -17.06 -8.17
CA LYS A 171 -12.43 -16.12 -9.13
C LYS A 171 -11.56 -14.86 -9.18
N ALA A 172 -10.99 -14.61 -10.35
CA ALA A 172 -10.21 -13.41 -10.66
C ALA A 172 -10.85 -12.63 -11.80
N VAL A 173 -10.83 -11.30 -11.69
CA VAL A 173 -11.27 -10.38 -12.75
C VAL A 173 -10.11 -9.47 -13.16
N PRO A 174 -10.00 -9.07 -14.43
CA PRO A 174 -9.09 -8.00 -14.83
C PRO A 174 -9.27 -6.76 -13.96
N THR A 175 -8.16 -6.12 -13.59
CA THR A 175 -8.25 -4.77 -13.03
C THR A 175 -8.55 -3.76 -14.15
N PRO A 176 -9.24 -2.65 -13.85
CA PRO A 176 -9.74 -1.72 -14.87
C PRO A 176 -8.66 -0.87 -15.54
N PHE A 177 -7.55 -0.58 -14.87
CA PHE A 177 -6.55 0.39 -15.33
C PHE A 177 -5.25 -0.30 -15.76
N SER A 178 -4.70 -1.19 -14.94
CA SER A 178 -3.45 -1.87 -15.28
C SER A 178 -3.70 -3.05 -16.23
N PRO A 179 -2.98 -3.12 -17.37
CA PRO A 179 -3.08 -4.26 -18.29
C PRO A 179 -2.49 -5.55 -17.71
N TRP A 180 -1.72 -5.45 -16.62
CA TRP A 180 -1.12 -6.60 -15.93
C TRP A 180 -1.98 -7.15 -14.80
N GLY A 181 -2.96 -6.36 -14.34
CA GLY A 181 -3.61 -6.60 -13.07
C GLY A 181 -4.75 -7.63 -13.12
N LEU A 182 -4.82 -8.48 -12.09
CA LEU A 182 -5.98 -9.30 -11.75
C LEU A 182 -6.41 -9.02 -10.31
N ARG A 183 -7.69 -8.74 -10.09
CA ARG A 183 -8.28 -8.58 -8.75
C ARG A 183 -8.98 -9.85 -8.33
N ILE A 184 -8.72 -10.30 -7.11
CA ILE A 184 -9.37 -11.46 -6.50
C ILE A 184 -10.11 -11.04 -5.22
N ALA A 185 -11.22 -11.73 -4.95
CA ALA A 185 -11.97 -11.55 -3.72
C ALA A 185 -11.33 -12.33 -2.57
N GLY A 186 -11.40 -11.78 -1.36
CA GLY A 186 -10.84 -12.39 -0.16
C GLY A 186 -9.31 -12.45 -0.18
N LYS A 187 -8.75 -13.37 0.63
CA LYS A 187 -7.31 -13.54 0.84
C LYS A 187 -6.91 -15.02 0.73
N PRO A 188 -7.09 -15.67 -0.44
CA PRO A 188 -6.72 -17.08 -0.61
C PRO A 188 -5.21 -17.27 -0.43
N ALA A 189 -4.81 -18.49 -0.08
CA ALA A 189 -3.40 -18.85 0.07
C ALA A 189 -2.73 -19.01 -1.31
N LEU A 190 -2.16 -17.91 -1.83
CA LEU A 190 -1.55 -17.89 -3.17
C LEU A 190 -0.13 -18.46 -3.19
N ASN A 191 0.58 -18.39 -2.06
CA ASN A 191 2.00 -18.72 -1.97
C ASN A 191 2.37 -20.17 -2.31
N LYS A 192 1.38 -21.08 -2.28
CA LYS A 192 1.54 -22.50 -2.63
C LYS A 192 1.06 -22.84 -4.04
N MET A 193 0.50 -21.89 -4.77
CA MET A 193 0.03 -22.13 -6.13
C MET A 193 1.21 -22.32 -7.08
N GLU A 194 1.08 -23.23 -8.04
CA GLU A 194 2.15 -23.48 -9.00
C GLU A 194 2.48 -22.21 -9.80
N ALA A 195 1.48 -21.51 -10.36
CA ALA A 195 1.70 -20.20 -11.02
C ALA A 195 2.44 -19.18 -10.15
N PHE A 196 2.17 -19.14 -8.84
CA PHE A 196 2.92 -18.26 -7.95
C PHE A 196 4.37 -18.72 -7.83
N THR A 197 4.61 -20.01 -7.56
CA THR A 197 5.96 -20.58 -7.39
C THR A 197 6.81 -20.51 -8.64
N ARG A 198 6.20 -20.56 -9.83
CA ARG A 198 6.86 -20.35 -11.12
C ARG A 198 7.06 -18.87 -11.43
N GLY A 199 6.48 -17.94 -10.68
CA GLY A 199 6.66 -16.50 -10.90
C GLY A 199 5.82 -15.91 -12.02
N ASP A 200 4.67 -16.51 -12.30
CA ASP A 200 3.72 -16.05 -13.31
C ASP A 200 2.97 -14.79 -12.84
N PHE A 201 2.90 -14.55 -11.52
CA PHE A 201 2.36 -13.33 -10.95
C PHE A 201 2.98 -12.98 -9.57
N GLU A 202 2.79 -11.73 -9.15
CA GLU A 202 3.14 -11.20 -7.83
C GLU A 202 1.91 -10.56 -7.17
N VAL A 203 1.87 -10.49 -5.84
CA VAL A 203 0.88 -9.65 -5.14
C VAL A 203 1.33 -8.19 -5.21
N GLN A 204 0.50 -7.34 -5.81
CA GLN A 204 0.77 -5.90 -5.93
C GLN A 204 -0.51 -5.13 -6.26
N ASP A 205 -0.80 -4.08 -5.49
CA ASP A 205 -1.90 -3.14 -5.76
C ASP A 205 -1.82 -2.57 -7.17
N GLU A 206 -2.97 -2.45 -7.84
CA GLU A 206 -3.06 -1.88 -9.19
C GLU A 206 -2.44 -0.48 -9.30
N GLY A 207 -2.61 0.39 -8.29
CA GLY A 207 -2.00 1.72 -8.29
C GLY A 207 -0.48 1.65 -8.35
N SER A 208 0.13 0.73 -7.60
CA SER A 208 1.58 0.48 -7.67
C SER A 208 2.04 -0.08 -9.02
N GLN A 209 1.16 -0.76 -9.77
CA GLN A 209 1.47 -1.21 -11.13
C GLN A 209 1.52 -0.01 -12.10
N LEU A 210 0.57 0.92 -11.98
CA LEU A 210 0.54 2.16 -12.78
C LEU A 210 1.78 3.05 -12.53
N LEU A 211 2.27 3.11 -11.29
CA LEU A 211 3.51 3.82 -10.96
C LEU A 211 4.72 3.27 -11.73
N ALA A 212 4.83 1.94 -11.88
CA ALA A 212 5.88 1.33 -12.68
C ALA A 212 5.70 1.60 -14.18
N MET A 213 4.45 1.70 -14.66
CA MET A 213 4.14 2.03 -16.06
C MET A 213 4.54 3.46 -16.43
N LEU A 214 4.33 4.44 -15.55
CA LEU A 214 4.70 5.85 -15.78
C LEU A 214 6.18 6.05 -16.12
N LEU A 215 7.04 5.18 -15.58
CA LEU A 215 8.47 5.18 -15.88
C LEU A 215 8.75 4.92 -17.37
N ASP A 216 7.89 4.15 -18.02
CA ASP A 216 7.96 3.76 -19.43
C ASP A 216 9.36 3.28 -19.85
N ALA A 217 9.94 2.42 -19.02
CA ALA A 217 11.27 1.85 -19.24
C ALA A 217 11.28 0.96 -20.49
N LYS A 218 12.24 1.21 -21.38
CA LYS A 218 12.39 0.50 -22.65
C LYS A 218 13.48 -0.56 -22.57
N ARG A 219 13.45 -1.47 -23.55
CA ARG A 219 14.48 -2.51 -23.71
C ARG A 219 15.84 -1.85 -23.95
N GLY A 220 16.89 -2.40 -23.32
CA GLY A 220 18.26 -1.91 -23.46
C GLY A 220 18.63 -0.68 -22.63
N GLU A 221 17.67 0.03 -22.03
CA GLU A 221 17.94 1.20 -21.19
C GLU A 221 18.68 0.86 -19.88
N MET A 222 19.38 1.86 -19.34
CA MET A 222 19.85 1.87 -17.96
C MET A 222 18.80 2.55 -17.08
N VAL A 223 18.28 1.80 -16.11
CA VAL A 223 17.16 2.19 -15.27
C VAL A 223 17.53 2.04 -13.79
N VAL A 224 17.03 2.94 -12.96
CA VAL A 224 17.21 2.88 -11.50
C VAL A 224 15.86 2.93 -10.81
N ASP A 225 15.60 1.95 -9.94
CA ASP A 225 14.60 2.02 -8.88
C ASP A 225 15.32 2.41 -7.58
N PHE A 226 15.20 3.68 -7.19
CA PHE A 226 16.07 4.31 -6.18
C PHE A 226 15.72 3.92 -4.74
N CYS A 227 14.48 3.48 -4.51
CA CYS A 227 13.92 3.09 -3.22
C CYS A 227 13.16 1.77 -3.38
N ALA A 228 13.86 0.74 -3.88
CA ALA A 228 13.27 -0.48 -4.39
C ALA A 228 12.47 -1.30 -3.36
N GLY A 229 12.77 -1.15 -2.06
CA GLY A 229 12.09 -1.86 -0.99
C GLY A 229 12.13 -3.37 -1.18
N ALA A 230 10.95 -4.00 -1.17
CA ALA A 230 10.80 -5.44 -1.42
C ALA A 230 10.79 -5.80 -2.92
N GLY A 231 11.10 -4.86 -3.81
CA GLY A 231 11.32 -5.03 -5.24
C GLY A 231 10.05 -5.19 -6.09
N GLY A 232 8.88 -4.85 -5.56
CA GLY A 232 7.61 -4.99 -6.30
C GLY A 232 7.65 -4.25 -7.63
N LYS A 233 7.97 -2.95 -7.61
CA LYS A 233 8.03 -2.11 -8.82
C LYS A 233 9.25 -2.46 -9.69
N THR A 234 10.41 -2.73 -9.08
CA THR A 234 11.59 -3.26 -9.77
C THR A 234 11.26 -4.45 -10.67
N LEU A 235 10.50 -5.44 -10.16
CA LEU A 235 10.12 -6.62 -10.96
C LEU A 235 9.18 -6.28 -12.12
N ALA A 236 8.27 -5.31 -11.94
CA ALA A 236 7.41 -4.84 -13.03
C ALA A 236 8.24 -4.18 -14.14
N ILE A 237 9.16 -3.29 -13.74
CA ILE A 237 10.06 -2.58 -14.64
C ILE A 237 10.94 -3.57 -15.41
N GLY A 238 11.58 -4.52 -14.73
CA GLY A 238 12.43 -5.52 -15.38
C GLY A 238 11.66 -6.42 -16.36
N ALA A 239 10.41 -6.76 -16.05
CA ALA A 239 9.53 -7.48 -16.97
C ALA A 239 9.15 -6.65 -18.21
N ALA A 240 8.83 -5.36 -18.03
CA ALA A 240 8.56 -4.43 -19.13
C ALA A 240 9.78 -4.24 -20.05
N MET A 241 10.98 -4.20 -19.47
CA MET A 241 12.26 -4.20 -20.18
C MET A 241 12.61 -5.56 -20.82
N ARG A 242 11.76 -6.58 -20.66
CA ARG A 242 11.94 -7.95 -21.19
C ARG A 242 13.27 -8.58 -20.79
N SER A 243 13.69 -8.29 -19.56
CA SER A 243 14.98 -8.69 -19.00
C SER A 243 16.20 -8.26 -19.83
N THR A 244 16.15 -7.10 -20.47
CA THR A 244 17.27 -6.50 -21.21
C THR A 244 17.74 -5.19 -20.56
N GLY A 245 18.89 -4.65 -20.98
CA GLY A 245 19.45 -3.42 -20.39
C GLY A 245 20.03 -3.66 -18.99
N ARG A 246 20.04 -2.63 -18.15
CA ARG A 246 20.49 -2.71 -16.75
C ARG A 246 19.49 -2.03 -15.83
N LEU A 247 18.97 -2.76 -14.85
CA LEU A 247 18.06 -2.23 -13.82
C LEU A 247 18.74 -2.29 -12.45
N TYR A 248 19.12 -1.15 -11.90
CA TYR A 248 19.62 -1.07 -10.53
C TYR A 248 18.47 -0.92 -9.55
N ALA A 249 18.49 -1.72 -8.48
CA ALA A 249 17.51 -1.64 -7.40
C ALA A 249 18.23 -1.24 -6.11
N PHE A 250 18.15 0.04 -5.76
CA PHE A 250 18.79 0.59 -4.57
C PHE A 250 17.81 0.61 -3.39
N ASP A 251 18.33 0.33 -2.20
CA ASP A 251 17.62 0.53 -0.94
C ASP A 251 18.64 0.70 0.20
N THR A 252 18.29 1.42 1.26
CA THR A 252 19.17 1.52 2.44
C THR A 252 19.06 0.32 3.37
N SER A 253 17.99 -0.48 3.24
CA SER A 253 17.78 -1.70 4.01
C SER A 253 18.26 -2.93 3.27
N ALA A 254 19.42 -3.46 3.69
CA ALA A 254 19.92 -4.74 3.20
C ALA A 254 18.89 -5.88 3.41
N GLY A 255 18.19 -5.90 4.54
CA GLY A 255 17.17 -6.92 4.84
C GLY A 255 15.97 -6.91 3.88
N ARG A 256 15.55 -5.73 3.38
CA ARG A 256 14.50 -5.65 2.35
C ARG A 256 15.00 -6.21 1.01
N LEU A 257 16.25 -5.94 0.65
CA LEU A 257 16.88 -6.49 -0.55
C LEU A 257 17.11 -8.01 -0.44
N ASP A 258 17.41 -8.53 0.75
CA ASP A 258 17.50 -9.98 0.97
C ASP A 258 16.14 -10.66 0.79
N SER A 259 15.07 -10.03 1.26
CA SER A 259 13.68 -10.48 1.04
C SER A 259 13.27 -10.39 -0.44
N PHE A 260 13.93 -9.53 -1.22
CA PHE A 260 13.72 -9.37 -2.66
C PHE A 260 14.38 -10.50 -3.49
N LYS A 261 15.56 -11.00 -3.09
CA LYS A 261 16.32 -12.03 -3.85
C LYS A 261 15.48 -13.25 -4.26
N PRO A 262 14.68 -13.90 -3.40
CA PRO A 262 13.85 -15.04 -3.81
C PRO A 262 12.77 -14.67 -4.84
N ARG A 263 12.23 -13.44 -4.77
CA ARG A 263 11.24 -12.95 -5.75
C ARG A 263 11.90 -12.68 -7.10
N MET A 264 13.11 -12.14 -7.10
CA MET A 264 13.91 -11.95 -8.30
C MET A 264 14.28 -13.27 -8.98
N ALA A 265 14.73 -14.27 -8.23
CA ALA A 265 15.02 -15.59 -8.79
C ALA A 265 13.77 -16.20 -9.46
N ARG A 266 12.62 -16.07 -8.80
CA ARG A 266 11.35 -16.61 -9.29
C ARG A 266 10.81 -15.88 -10.52
N SER A 267 11.03 -14.57 -10.62
CA SER A 267 10.57 -13.76 -11.75
C SER A 267 11.29 -14.08 -13.07
N GLY A 268 12.42 -14.79 -13.01
CA GLY A 268 13.24 -15.14 -14.18
C GLY A 268 14.04 -13.97 -14.76
N LEU A 269 14.11 -12.84 -14.05
CA LEU A 269 14.85 -11.67 -14.51
C LEU A 269 16.35 -11.81 -14.22
N SER A 270 17.18 -11.47 -15.21
CA SER A 270 18.64 -11.51 -15.14
C SER A 270 19.32 -10.13 -15.21
N ASN A 271 18.60 -9.10 -15.64
CA ASN A 271 19.08 -7.73 -15.83
C ASN A 271 18.98 -6.85 -14.56
N VAL A 272 18.60 -7.42 -13.42
CA VAL A 272 18.39 -6.69 -12.17
C VAL A 272 19.63 -6.79 -11.28
N HIS A 273 20.08 -5.64 -10.78
CA HIS A 273 21.24 -5.49 -9.92
C HIS A 273 20.81 -4.87 -8.58
N PRO A 274 20.42 -5.70 -7.59
CA PRO A 274 20.12 -5.21 -6.24
C PRO A 274 21.40 -4.71 -5.57
N ALA A 275 21.36 -3.53 -4.96
CA ALA A 275 22.49 -2.98 -4.24
C ALA A 275 22.04 -2.17 -3.01
N ALA A 276 22.48 -2.60 -1.83
CA ALA A 276 22.31 -1.80 -0.62
C ALA A 276 23.19 -0.55 -0.71
N ILE A 277 22.64 0.61 -0.36
CA ILE A 277 23.37 1.88 -0.28
C ILE A 277 23.30 2.42 1.14
N ALA A 278 24.32 3.13 1.62
CA ALA A 278 24.28 3.67 2.98
C ALA A 278 23.25 4.81 3.11
N HIS A 279 23.16 5.65 2.09
CA HIS A 279 22.29 6.82 2.01
C HIS A 279 22.19 7.30 0.55
N GLU A 280 21.36 8.30 0.27
CA GLU A 280 21.12 8.80 -1.09
C GLU A 280 22.37 9.38 -1.78
N ARG A 281 23.41 9.75 -1.04
CA ARG A 281 24.70 10.26 -1.55
C ARG A 281 25.82 9.22 -1.63
N ASP A 282 25.50 7.92 -1.61
CA ASP A 282 26.48 6.83 -1.65
C ASP A 282 27.35 6.89 -2.93
N ASP A 283 28.61 6.45 -2.85
CA ASP A 283 29.53 6.49 -3.98
C ASP A 283 29.07 5.64 -5.17
N ARG A 284 28.31 4.56 -4.92
CA ARG A 284 27.67 3.75 -5.96
C ARG A 284 26.68 4.59 -6.77
N VAL A 285 25.92 5.46 -6.10
CA VAL A 285 25.00 6.41 -6.75
C VAL A 285 25.79 7.45 -7.54
N LYS A 286 26.83 8.06 -6.94
CA LYS A 286 27.66 9.07 -7.61
C LYS A 286 28.28 8.57 -8.92
N ARG A 287 28.74 7.31 -8.97
CA ARG A 287 29.34 6.71 -10.17
C ARG A 287 28.38 6.60 -11.37
N LEU A 288 27.07 6.66 -11.12
CA LEU A 288 26.01 6.60 -12.13
C LEU A 288 25.49 7.99 -12.57
N SER A 289 26.03 9.08 -12.02
CA SER A 289 25.64 10.45 -12.38
C SER A 289 25.69 10.69 -13.89
N GLY A 290 24.61 11.22 -14.46
CA GLY A 290 24.50 11.54 -15.88
C GLY A 290 24.46 10.35 -16.85
N LYS A 291 24.20 9.12 -16.37
CA LYS A 291 24.26 7.89 -17.20
C LYS A 291 22.93 7.16 -17.35
N ILE A 292 21.93 7.51 -16.55
CA ILE A 292 20.68 6.75 -16.43
C ILE A 292 19.60 7.33 -17.36
N ASP A 293 18.87 6.45 -18.04
CA ASP A 293 17.77 6.82 -18.93
C ASP A 293 16.48 7.11 -18.15
N ARG A 294 16.20 6.27 -17.14
CA ARG A 294 14.97 6.32 -16.35
C ARG A 294 15.26 6.12 -14.87
N VAL A 295 14.68 6.97 -14.03
CA VAL A 295 14.79 6.86 -12.57
C VAL A 295 13.40 6.88 -11.96
N LEU A 296 13.06 5.83 -11.20
CA LEU A 296 11.89 5.80 -10.32
C LEU A 296 12.34 6.07 -8.89
N VAL A 297 11.65 7.01 -8.24
CA VAL A 297 11.75 7.30 -6.81
C VAL A 297 10.40 6.99 -6.18
N ASP A 298 10.20 5.73 -5.79
CA ASP A 298 9.10 5.32 -4.90
C ASP A 298 9.46 5.69 -3.46
N ALA A 299 9.26 6.96 -3.12
CA ALA A 299 9.89 7.55 -1.95
C ALA A 299 9.35 6.95 -0.64
N PRO A 300 10.19 6.78 0.40
CA PRO A 300 9.69 6.50 1.74
C PRO A 300 8.74 7.61 2.16
N CYS A 301 7.53 7.24 2.58
CA CYS A 301 6.47 8.17 2.96
C CYS A 301 5.71 7.65 4.18
N THR A 302 4.73 8.42 4.64
CA THR A 302 3.87 8.03 5.77
C THR A 302 3.01 6.79 5.51
N GLY A 303 2.74 6.47 4.25
CA GLY A 303 1.94 5.31 3.83
C GLY A 303 0.43 5.47 4.04
N LEU A 304 -0.05 6.70 4.30
CA LEU A 304 -1.45 7.02 4.59
C LEU A 304 -2.44 6.72 3.45
N GLY A 305 -1.95 6.46 2.24
CA GLY A 305 -2.77 5.95 1.14
C GLY A 305 -3.15 4.47 1.30
N THR A 306 -2.44 3.71 2.14
CA THR A 306 -2.62 2.25 2.29
C THR A 306 -3.49 1.84 3.48
N LEU A 307 -4.25 2.77 4.08
CA LEU A 307 -4.98 2.54 5.34
C LEU A 307 -6.01 1.41 5.30
N ARG A 308 -6.52 1.04 4.12
CA ARG A 308 -7.39 -0.14 3.96
C ARG A 308 -6.67 -1.46 4.26
N ARG A 309 -5.35 -1.50 3.98
CA ARG A 309 -4.44 -2.64 4.22
C ARG A 309 -3.76 -2.54 5.58
N ASN A 310 -3.29 -1.34 5.94
CA ASN A 310 -2.51 -1.05 7.13
C ASN A 310 -3.19 0.04 7.98
N PRO A 311 -4.33 -0.26 8.63
CA PRO A 311 -5.10 0.73 9.39
C PRO A 311 -4.40 1.21 10.67
N ASP A 312 -3.30 0.59 11.09
CA ASP A 312 -2.46 1.07 12.19
C ASP A 312 -1.68 2.34 11.82
N LEU A 313 -1.39 2.57 10.54
CA LEU A 313 -0.58 3.71 10.11
C LEU A 313 -1.18 5.06 10.52
N LYS A 314 -2.51 5.23 10.48
CA LYS A 314 -3.16 6.48 10.93
C LYS A 314 -2.96 6.75 12.44
N TRP A 315 -2.61 5.74 13.23
CA TRP A 315 -2.34 5.90 14.66
C TRP A 315 -0.85 6.00 14.99
N ARG A 316 0.00 5.45 14.10
CA ARG A 316 1.47 5.46 14.22
C ARG A 316 2.11 6.72 13.66
N GLN A 317 1.43 7.39 12.72
CA GLN A 317 1.88 8.63 12.12
C GLN A 317 1.35 9.85 12.87
N ASN A 318 2.09 10.96 12.76
CA ASN A 318 1.73 12.26 13.31
C ASN A 318 2.31 13.37 12.43
N LEU A 319 2.05 14.63 12.77
CA LEU A 319 2.55 15.77 11.97
C LEU A 319 4.07 15.84 11.90
N GLN A 320 4.77 15.47 12.98
CA GLN A 320 6.24 15.45 13.01
C GLN A 320 6.80 14.41 12.05
N SER A 321 6.20 13.20 12.00
CA SER A 321 6.65 12.16 11.07
C SER A 321 6.39 12.54 9.61
N VAL A 322 5.31 13.28 9.30
CA VAL A 322 5.09 13.86 7.97
C VAL A 322 6.23 14.81 7.60
N GLN A 323 6.59 15.74 8.48
CA GLN A 323 7.67 16.71 8.24
C GLN A 323 9.04 16.04 8.04
N GLU A 324 9.35 15.02 8.83
CA GLU A 324 10.58 14.23 8.65
C GLU A 324 10.62 13.52 7.29
N MET A 325 9.47 13.00 6.85
CA MET A 325 9.36 12.37 5.53
C MET A 325 9.53 13.37 4.40
N THR A 326 8.97 14.58 4.47
CA THR A 326 9.11 15.57 3.38
C THR A 326 10.57 15.99 3.17
N VAL A 327 11.33 16.21 4.25
CA VAL A 327 12.77 16.53 4.17
C VAL A 327 13.54 15.38 3.50
N LYS A 328 13.25 14.14 3.91
CA LYS A 328 13.89 12.95 3.35
C LYS A 328 13.53 12.74 1.88
N GLN A 329 12.27 12.90 1.52
CA GLN A 329 11.76 12.80 0.15
C GLN A 329 12.45 13.80 -0.77
N ALA A 330 12.55 15.07 -0.36
CA ALA A 330 13.24 16.10 -1.12
C ALA A 330 14.72 15.75 -1.35
N ALA A 331 15.43 15.32 -0.29
CA ALA A 331 16.85 14.94 -0.41
C ALA A 331 17.07 13.75 -1.35
N ILE A 332 16.21 12.72 -1.25
CA ILE A 332 16.25 11.55 -2.12
C ILE A 332 15.98 11.94 -3.58
N LEU A 333 14.91 12.71 -3.82
CA LEU A 333 14.51 13.13 -5.16
C LEU A 333 15.61 13.93 -5.85
N GLN A 334 16.23 14.88 -5.13
CA GLN A 334 17.37 15.66 -5.63
C GLN A 334 18.57 14.77 -5.96
N SER A 335 18.86 13.78 -5.11
CA SER A 335 19.97 12.88 -5.38
C SER A 335 19.73 12.01 -6.62
N ALA A 336 18.53 11.46 -6.73
CA ALA A 336 18.09 10.60 -7.83
C ALA A 336 18.09 11.34 -9.18
N ALA A 337 17.70 12.62 -9.20
CA ALA A 337 17.69 13.45 -10.39
C ALA A 337 19.07 13.57 -11.07
N ARG A 338 20.16 13.59 -10.29
CA ARG A 338 21.54 13.70 -10.80
C ARG A 338 21.97 12.49 -11.64
N LEU A 339 21.32 11.35 -11.47
CA LEU A 339 21.61 10.14 -12.23
C LEU A 339 21.25 10.27 -13.70
N LEU A 340 20.28 11.12 -14.03
CA LEU A 340 19.72 11.20 -15.36
C LEU A 340 20.68 11.89 -16.34
N LYS A 341 20.81 11.27 -17.51
CA LYS A 341 21.36 11.92 -18.71
C LYS A 341 20.34 12.89 -19.31
N SER A 342 20.76 13.74 -20.24
CA SER A 342 19.84 14.59 -21.02
C SER A 342 18.80 13.75 -21.76
N GLY A 343 17.55 14.20 -21.76
CA GLY A 343 16.37 13.48 -22.25
C GLY A 343 15.86 12.36 -21.32
N GLY A 344 16.55 12.08 -20.21
CA GLY A 344 16.16 11.06 -19.24
C GLY A 344 14.88 11.42 -18.47
N ARG A 345 14.15 10.41 -17.99
CA ARG A 345 12.87 10.61 -17.26
C ARG A 345 13.00 10.28 -15.78
N LEU A 346 12.47 11.18 -14.94
CA LEU A 346 12.33 11.01 -13.51
C LEU A 346 10.86 10.79 -13.16
N VAL A 347 10.57 9.77 -12.35
CA VAL A 347 9.24 9.58 -11.75
C VAL A 347 9.39 9.62 -10.24
N TYR A 348 8.73 10.57 -9.59
CA TYR A 348 8.55 10.60 -8.14
C TYR A 348 7.18 10.00 -7.82
N ALA A 349 7.12 9.12 -6.83
CA ALA A 349 5.87 8.53 -6.38
C ALA A 349 5.84 8.30 -4.87
N THR A 350 4.65 8.33 -4.30
CA THR A 350 4.40 7.96 -2.90
C THR A 350 3.09 7.19 -2.77
N CYS A 351 2.94 6.45 -1.67
CA CYS A 351 1.64 5.96 -1.19
C CYS A 351 1.07 6.84 -0.06
N SER A 352 1.24 8.16 -0.17
CA SER A 352 0.61 9.16 0.72
C SER A 352 -0.55 9.86 0.01
N VAL A 353 -1.49 10.38 0.81
CA VAL A 353 -2.63 11.19 0.38
C VAL A 353 -2.51 12.64 0.85
N LEU A 354 -1.35 13.01 1.39
CA LEU A 354 -1.09 14.35 1.93
C LEU A 354 -0.35 15.21 0.89
N PRO A 355 -0.81 16.44 0.60
CA PRO A 355 -0.15 17.34 -0.34
C PRO A 355 1.29 17.66 0.04
N GLN A 356 1.61 17.66 1.34
CA GLN A 356 2.94 17.93 1.87
C GLN A 356 3.99 16.94 1.36
N GLU A 357 3.62 15.68 1.18
CA GLU A 357 4.52 14.63 0.66
C GLU A 357 4.42 14.49 -0.86
N ASN A 358 3.50 15.20 -1.50
CA ASN A 358 3.07 14.97 -2.88
C ASN A 358 3.29 16.23 -3.73
N GLU A 359 2.24 17.02 -3.96
CA GLU A 359 2.26 18.23 -4.77
C GLU A 359 3.35 19.20 -4.29
N ALA A 360 3.46 19.44 -2.99
CA ALA A 360 4.46 20.36 -2.44
C ALA A 360 5.91 19.93 -2.73
N ILE A 361 6.19 18.62 -2.71
CA ILE A 361 7.51 18.09 -3.08
C ILE A 361 7.77 18.26 -4.58
N ALA A 362 6.77 17.94 -5.41
CA ALA A 362 6.89 18.04 -6.86
C ALA A 362 7.08 19.49 -7.33
N GLU A 363 6.33 20.42 -6.75
CA GLU A 363 6.40 21.86 -7.05
C GLU A 363 7.75 22.45 -6.60
N ALA A 364 8.19 22.14 -5.38
CA ALA A 364 9.49 22.58 -4.88
C ALA A 364 10.65 22.02 -5.72
N PHE A 365 10.57 20.76 -6.15
CA PHE A 365 11.56 20.17 -7.05
C PHE A 365 11.62 20.88 -8.40
N SER A 366 10.46 21.17 -9.00
CA SER A 366 10.36 21.85 -10.29
C SER A 366 10.91 23.27 -10.23
N ALA A 367 10.61 24.01 -9.14
CA ALA A 367 11.14 25.35 -8.93
C ALA A 367 12.66 25.36 -8.74
N ALA A 368 13.22 24.35 -8.07
CA ALA A 368 14.64 24.24 -7.80
C ALA A 368 15.48 23.71 -8.98
N ASN A 369 14.85 23.04 -9.96
CA ASN A 369 15.53 22.37 -11.07
C ASN A 369 14.94 22.77 -12.43
N PRO A 370 15.30 23.96 -12.97
CA PRO A 370 14.74 24.47 -14.22
C PRO A 370 15.15 23.63 -15.45
N ASP A 371 16.16 22.77 -15.34
CA ASP A 371 16.54 21.79 -16.36
C ASP A 371 15.62 20.55 -16.40
N PHE A 372 14.61 20.47 -15.52
CA PHE A 372 13.61 19.41 -15.52
C PHE A 372 12.24 19.95 -15.93
N THR A 373 11.81 19.57 -17.13
CA THR A 373 10.46 19.88 -17.62
C THR A 373 9.47 18.89 -17.03
N SER A 374 8.49 19.39 -16.27
CA SER A 374 7.41 18.55 -15.74
C SER A 374 6.47 18.09 -16.87
N LEU A 375 6.19 16.80 -16.94
CA LEU A 375 5.33 16.18 -17.93
C LEU A 375 3.95 15.86 -17.35
N ASP A 376 2.93 15.84 -18.21
CA ASP A 376 1.57 15.50 -17.81
C ASP A 376 1.40 13.98 -17.73
N THR A 377 1.13 13.48 -16.52
CA THR A 377 0.95 12.04 -16.28
C THR A 377 -0.22 11.45 -17.08
N GLY A 378 -1.30 12.20 -17.26
CA GLY A 378 -2.47 11.75 -18.01
C GLY A 378 -2.14 11.43 -19.47
N GLU A 379 -1.34 12.28 -20.13
CA GLU A 379 -0.88 12.05 -21.50
C GLU A 379 0.04 10.82 -21.61
N ILE A 380 0.95 10.64 -20.64
CA ILE A 380 1.82 9.47 -20.58
C ILE A 380 0.97 8.20 -20.45
N LEU A 381 0.02 8.15 -19.52
CA LEU A 381 -0.86 7.00 -19.31
C LEU A 381 -1.74 6.72 -20.54
N ALA A 382 -2.26 7.75 -21.19
CA ALA A 382 -3.02 7.62 -22.41
C ALA A 382 -2.17 7.03 -23.56
N SER A 383 -0.92 7.47 -23.70
CA SER A 383 0.03 6.92 -24.69
C SER A 383 0.35 5.44 -24.42
N LEU A 384 0.29 5.03 -23.15
CA LEU A 384 0.43 3.64 -22.69
C LEU A 384 -0.89 2.85 -22.75
N LYS A 385 -1.95 3.44 -23.32
CA LYS A 385 -3.28 2.84 -23.49
C LYS A 385 -3.95 2.46 -22.17
N VAL A 386 -3.70 3.21 -21.11
CA VAL A 386 -4.45 3.07 -19.85
C VAL A 386 -5.83 3.70 -20.05
N GLU A 387 -6.88 2.88 -19.87
CA GLU A 387 -8.26 3.31 -20.01
C GLU A 387 -8.61 4.34 -18.93
N GLY A 388 -9.28 5.43 -19.32
CA GLY A 388 -9.64 6.50 -18.39
C GLY A 388 -8.43 7.25 -17.80
N ALA A 389 -7.27 7.27 -18.46
CA ALA A 389 -6.04 7.91 -17.96
C ALA A 389 -6.26 9.29 -17.30
N ALA A 390 -7.03 10.18 -17.92
CA ALA A 390 -7.30 11.51 -17.37
C ALA A 390 -8.04 11.48 -16.02
N SER A 391 -8.93 10.50 -15.77
CA SER A 391 -9.66 10.40 -14.50
C SER A 391 -8.79 9.91 -13.34
N LEU A 392 -7.60 9.37 -13.63
CA LEU A 392 -6.61 8.94 -12.65
C LEU A 392 -5.69 10.09 -12.19
N CYS A 393 -5.85 11.28 -12.76
CA CYS A 393 -4.96 12.40 -12.59
C CYS A 393 -5.64 13.61 -11.93
N SER A 394 -4.81 14.53 -11.43
CA SER A 394 -5.23 15.84 -10.92
C SER A 394 -4.11 16.87 -11.05
N GLY A 395 -4.44 18.15 -10.87
CA GLY A 395 -3.46 19.24 -10.84
C GLY A 395 -3.00 19.71 -12.23
N GLY A 396 -2.34 20.86 -12.27
CA GLY A 396 -2.04 21.60 -13.51
C GLY A 396 -3.29 22.21 -14.16
N GLU A 397 -3.10 22.97 -15.24
CA GLU A 397 -4.18 23.71 -15.91
C GLU A 397 -5.26 22.81 -16.50
N ASN A 398 -4.88 21.62 -16.96
CA ASN A 398 -5.77 20.63 -17.59
C ASN A 398 -6.20 19.50 -16.64
N GLY A 399 -5.80 19.55 -15.35
CA GLY A 399 -6.09 18.50 -14.37
C GLY A 399 -5.34 17.18 -14.56
N GLN A 400 -4.32 17.12 -15.43
CA GLN A 400 -3.63 15.87 -15.79
C GLN A 400 -2.17 15.82 -15.34
N LYS A 401 -1.73 16.82 -14.55
CA LYS A 401 -0.31 16.99 -14.19
C LYS A 401 0.24 15.83 -13.39
N TYR A 402 -0.50 15.40 -12.38
CA TYR A 402 -0.07 14.37 -11.44
C TYR A 402 -1.01 13.17 -11.47
N LEU A 403 -0.48 11.96 -11.33
CA LEU A 403 -1.31 10.80 -11.00
C LEU A 403 -1.78 11.00 -9.56
N ARG A 404 -3.09 10.89 -9.32
CA ARG A 404 -3.67 10.99 -7.98
C ARG A 404 -4.75 9.93 -7.80
N LEU A 405 -4.40 8.86 -7.11
CA LEU A 405 -5.31 7.75 -6.86
C LEU A 405 -5.96 7.87 -5.49
N TRP A 406 -7.27 7.57 -5.44
CA TRP A 406 -8.05 7.56 -4.23
C TRP A 406 -8.79 6.23 -4.05
N PRO A 407 -8.78 5.65 -2.83
CA PRO A 407 -9.43 4.36 -2.58
C PRO A 407 -10.91 4.28 -2.92
N HIS A 408 -11.68 5.35 -2.68
CA HIS A 408 -13.12 5.37 -2.97
C HIS A 408 -13.43 5.54 -4.46
N ARG A 409 -12.59 6.28 -5.21
CA ARG A 409 -12.78 6.51 -6.65
C ARG A 409 -12.29 5.32 -7.48
N HIS A 410 -11.08 4.84 -7.20
CA HIS A 410 -10.36 3.96 -8.12
C HIS A 410 -10.24 2.53 -7.60
N GLN A 411 -10.69 2.26 -6.37
CA GLN A 411 -10.58 0.95 -5.72
C GLN A 411 -9.13 0.44 -5.54
N THR A 412 -8.12 1.27 -5.79
CA THR A 412 -6.70 1.05 -5.47
C THR A 412 -6.37 1.58 -4.08
N ASP A 413 -5.14 1.42 -3.60
CA ASP A 413 -4.68 2.28 -2.49
C ASP A 413 -4.52 3.74 -2.98
N GLY A 414 -4.35 4.67 -2.03
CA GLY A 414 -4.02 6.06 -2.33
C GLY A 414 -2.58 6.19 -2.80
N PHE A 415 -2.38 6.82 -3.97
CA PHE A 415 -1.05 7.03 -4.55
C PHE A 415 -0.95 8.40 -5.21
N PHE A 416 0.28 8.87 -5.31
CA PHE A 416 0.64 10.05 -6.07
C PHE A 416 1.83 9.76 -6.98
N ALA A 417 1.88 10.41 -8.15
CA ALA A 417 3.11 10.52 -8.92
C ALA A 417 3.22 11.81 -9.72
N ALA A 418 4.47 12.28 -9.84
CA ALA A 418 4.89 13.36 -10.69
C ALA A 418 6.03 12.91 -11.60
N VAL A 419 6.05 13.42 -12.83
CA VAL A 419 7.00 13.00 -13.86
C VAL A 419 7.71 14.21 -14.44
N TRP A 420 9.02 14.07 -14.66
CA TRP A 420 9.83 15.07 -15.34
C TRP A 420 10.70 14.44 -16.41
N GLN A 421 11.09 15.25 -17.39
CA GLN A 421 12.16 14.95 -18.32
C GLN A 421 13.29 15.96 -18.14
N LYS A 422 14.51 15.45 -18.06
CA LYS A 422 15.71 16.29 -18.03
C LYS A 422 16.00 16.84 -19.43
N ALA A 423 16.29 18.12 -19.52
CA ALA A 423 16.69 18.80 -20.76
C ALA A 423 17.93 18.16 -21.40
#